data_AF-A0A2A5D7N5-F1
#
_entry.id   AF-A0A2A5D7N5-F1
#
_cell.length_a   1.000
_cell.length_b   1.000
_cell.length_c   1.000
_cell.angle_alpha   90.00
_cell.angle_beta   90.00
_cell.angle_gamma   90.00
#
_symmetry.space_group_name_H-M   'P 1'
#
loop_
_entity.id
_entity.type
_entity.pdbx_description
1 polymer ?
#
loop_
_entity_poly.entity_id
_entity_poly.type
_entity_poly.pdbx_seq_one_letter_code
_entity_poly.pdbx_strand_id
1 'polypeptide(L)'
;MNRTTIFILLICISLNVCLTATKKDEKKLSVKKDNNEPEIQKEKSEKGKKYFSDDFSEKKIINWKLEKWEEGKKVELEIKKERLWMKTNSRLHGCMLWCKKELPKDFLFEFDFTPVSEGKGFFLIFFCYKDKDGKDILEEKAWKDRKYRTLFKKYVKGKYNGYHISFRRGASATCNFRKNAGMTLLKQHKLDKVLPKDKTYHVSLYKKGGHMILKVDDTVFMDYTDDGKENGKVREGGRIALRQVYDSEAFYDNIKITDLEKTDKKPLILKDKEKEIVDEKK
;
A
#
# COMPACT_ATOMS: atom_id res chain seq x y z
N MET A 1 -4.09 34.21 -49.73
CA MET A 1 -3.20 33.03 -49.75
C MET A 1 -3.41 32.25 -48.47
N ASN A 2 -4.04 31.08 -48.54
CA ASN A 2 -3.83 29.97 -47.60
C ASN A 2 -4.27 28.69 -48.31
N ARG A 3 -3.30 27.79 -48.52
CA ARG A 3 -3.46 26.53 -49.24
C ARG A 3 -3.98 25.46 -48.27
N THR A 4 -5.05 24.79 -48.66
CA THR A 4 -5.60 23.58 -48.03
C THR A 4 -5.37 22.41 -48.98
N THR A 5 -4.78 21.33 -48.49
CA THR A 5 -4.36 20.12 -49.23
C THR A 5 -4.05 19.08 -48.15
N ILE A 6 -4.51 17.82 -48.11
CA ILE A 6 -5.25 16.91 -48.99
C ILE A 6 -5.76 15.76 -48.09
N PHE A 7 -6.91 15.15 -48.40
CA PHE A 7 -7.27 13.80 -47.96
C PHE A 7 -7.31 12.90 -49.20
N ILE A 8 -6.53 11.80 -49.22
CA ILE A 8 -6.62 10.75 -50.24
C ILE A 8 -7.17 9.49 -49.58
N LEU A 9 -8.33 9.06 -50.09
CA LEU A 9 -8.98 7.79 -49.83
C LEU A 9 -8.39 6.75 -50.80
N LEU A 10 -7.95 5.60 -50.29
CA LEU A 10 -7.46 4.49 -51.13
C LEU A 10 -8.30 3.23 -50.85
N ILE A 11 -9.07 2.85 -51.86
CA ILE A 11 -9.82 1.61 -51.98
C ILE A 11 -8.91 0.60 -52.69
N CYS A 12 -8.78 -0.62 -52.18
CA CYS A 12 -8.23 -1.74 -52.95
C CYS A 12 -9.10 -2.99 -52.79
N ILE A 13 -9.47 -3.54 -53.95
CA ILE A 13 -10.33 -4.70 -54.19
C ILE A 13 -9.47 -5.94 -54.42
N SER A 14 -10.03 -7.07 -53.98
CA SER A 14 -9.69 -8.51 -54.07
C SER A 14 -8.74 -9.03 -55.16
N LEU A 15 -8.04 -10.15 -54.87
CA LEU A 15 -8.00 -11.33 -55.77
C LEU A 15 -7.58 -12.61 -55.02
N ASN A 16 -8.39 -13.66 -55.16
CA ASN A 16 -8.09 -15.05 -54.83
C ASN A 16 -7.21 -15.66 -55.93
N VAL A 17 -6.16 -16.40 -55.56
CA VAL A 17 -5.50 -17.37 -56.46
C VAL A 17 -5.28 -18.66 -55.69
N CYS A 18 -5.86 -19.73 -56.25
CA CYS A 18 -5.67 -21.11 -55.87
C CYS A 18 -4.51 -21.69 -56.71
N LEU A 19 -3.59 -22.42 -56.09
CA LEU A 19 -2.64 -23.28 -56.79
C LEU A 19 -2.40 -24.56 -55.97
N THR A 20 -2.60 -25.68 -56.63
CA THR A 20 -2.52 -27.06 -56.13
C THR A 20 -1.18 -27.72 -56.48
N ALA A 21 -0.85 -28.75 -55.68
CA ALA A 21 0.15 -29.83 -55.87
C ALA A 21 1.61 -29.45 -55.51
N THR A 22 2.35 -30.24 -54.74
CA THR A 22 2.55 -31.70 -54.83
C THR A 22 2.93 -32.33 -53.48
N LYS A 23 2.50 -33.58 -53.26
CA LYS A 23 2.97 -34.49 -52.19
C LYS A 23 4.32 -35.10 -52.62
N LYS A 24 5.29 -35.14 -51.71
CA LYS A 24 6.28 -36.23 -51.64
C LYS A 24 6.71 -36.44 -50.20
N ASP A 25 6.72 -37.71 -49.81
CA ASP A 25 6.78 -38.26 -48.46
C ASP A 25 8.07 -37.95 -47.72
N GLU A 26 7.96 -37.75 -46.39
CA GLU A 26 8.95 -38.32 -45.47
C GLU A 26 8.38 -38.51 -44.04
N LYS A 27 8.53 -39.75 -43.59
CA LYS A 27 8.36 -40.37 -42.26
C LYS A 27 7.72 -39.58 -41.12
N LYS A 28 6.56 -40.10 -40.72
CA LYS A 28 5.85 -39.92 -39.45
C LYS A 28 6.73 -40.35 -38.26
N LEU A 29 7.34 -39.38 -37.54
CA LEU A 29 7.70 -39.55 -36.13
C LEU A 29 6.53 -39.03 -35.28
N SER A 30 5.89 -39.92 -34.55
CA SER A 30 4.86 -39.57 -33.56
C SER A 30 5.51 -38.93 -32.34
N VAL A 31 5.55 -37.60 -32.30
CA VAL A 31 5.79 -36.87 -31.05
C VAL A 31 4.44 -36.68 -30.37
N LYS A 32 4.25 -37.33 -29.22
CA LYS A 32 3.15 -37.02 -28.31
C LYS A 32 3.32 -35.55 -27.90
N LYS A 33 2.32 -34.71 -28.20
CA LYS A 33 2.19 -33.39 -27.56
C LYS A 33 1.82 -33.63 -26.11
N ASP A 34 2.81 -33.57 -25.23
CA ASP A 34 2.56 -33.36 -23.80
C ASP A 34 2.05 -31.92 -23.64
N ASN A 35 0.72 -31.78 -23.68
CA ASN A 35 0.03 -30.56 -23.29
C ASN A 35 0.08 -30.45 -21.75
N ASN A 36 1.22 -30.03 -21.21
CA ASN A 36 1.31 -29.55 -19.83
C ASN A 36 1.74 -28.08 -19.85
N GLU A 37 0.83 -27.23 -20.29
CA GLU A 37 0.86 -25.81 -19.97
C GLU A 37 0.38 -25.69 -18.50
N PRO A 38 1.16 -25.11 -17.58
CA PRO A 38 0.75 -25.07 -16.18
C PRO A 38 -0.44 -24.13 -16.03
N GLU A 39 -1.59 -24.73 -15.79
CA GLU A 39 -2.84 -24.06 -15.44
C GLU A 39 -2.59 -23.21 -14.18
N ILE A 40 -2.59 -21.88 -14.35
CA ILE A 40 -2.47 -20.93 -13.23
C ILE A 40 -3.74 -21.04 -12.41
N GLN A 41 -3.70 -21.89 -11.39
CA GLN A 41 -4.73 -21.94 -10.37
C GLN A 41 -4.74 -20.61 -9.63
N LYS A 42 -5.81 -19.82 -9.79
CA LYS A 42 -6.13 -18.70 -8.92
C LYS A 42 -6.33 -19.24 -7.50
N GLU A 43 -5.28 -19.21 -6.68
CA GLU A 43 -5.38 -19.51 -5.25
C GLU A 43 -6.35 -18.51 -4.60
N LYS A 44 -7.48 -19.04 -4.11
CA LYS A 44 -8.35 -18.33 -3.16
C LYS A 44 -7.55 -18.10 -1.88
N SER A 45 -7.18 -16.84 -1.62
CA SER A 45 -6.61 -16.47 -0.33
C SER A 45 -7.63 -16.76 0.79
N GLU A 46 -7.21 -17.57 1.77
CA GLU A 46 -7.99 -17.86 2.97
C GLU A 46 -8.24 -16.55 3.73
N LYS A 47 -9.49 -16.05 3.64
CA LYS A 47 -9.88 -14.77 4.26
C LYS A 47 -9.82 -14.90 5.78
N GLY A 48 -8.85 -14.23 6.40
CA GLY A 48 -8.86 -13.99 7.84
C GLY A 48 -10.19 -13.36 8.30
N LYS A 49 -10.47 -13.45 9.61
CA LYS A 49 -11.74 -12.96 10.16
C LYS A 49 -11.80 -11.43 10.05
N LYS A 50 -12.86 -10.89 9.45
CA LYS A 50 -13.14 -9.45 9.45
C LYS A 50 -13.14 -8.95 10.91
N TYR A 51 -12.24 -8.03 11.21
CA TYR A 51 -12.02 -7.53 12.57
C TYR A 51 -12.58 -6.11 12.75
N PHE A 52 -12.47 -5.27 11.72
CA PHE A 52 -13.07 -3.94 11.66
C PHE A 52 -13.29 -3.53 10.21
N SER A 53 -14.28 -2.68 9.95
CA SER A 53 -14.42 -1.96 8.68
C SER A 53 -15.11 -0.63 8.88
N ASP A 54 -14.81 0.30 7.99
CA ASP A 54 -15.50 1.58 7.88
C ASP A 54 -15.58 1.98 6.40
N ASP A 55 -16.79 2.01 5.86
CA ASP A 55 -17.07 2.47 4.50
C ASP A 55 -17.58 3.92 4.47
N PHE A 56 -17.70 4.56 5.63
CA PHE A 56 -18.22 5.92 5.81
C PHE A 56 -19.66 6.16 5.32
N SER A 57 -20.44 5.09 5.10
CA SER A 57 -21.85 5.15 4.68
C SER A 57 -22.75 5.88 5.68
N GLU A 58 -22.42 5.85 6.98
CA GLU A 58 -23.15 6.55 8.05
C GLU A 58 -22.98 8.08 8.01
N LYS A 59 -22.15 8.62 7.11
CA LYS A 59 -21.87 10.06 6.95
C LYS A 59 -21.37 10.73 8.24
N LYS A 60 -20.78 9.94 9.15
CA LYS A 60 -20.21 10.37 10.42
C LYS A 60 -18.82 9.76 10.62
N ILE A 61 -17.96 10.47 11.33
CA ILE A 61 -16.57 10.06 11.61
C ILE A 61 -16.48 9.57 13.07
N ILE A 62 -17.19 8.50 13.40
CA ILE A 62 -17.29 8.02 14.79
C ILE A 62 -16.13 7.13 15.21
N ASN A 63 -15.54 6.37 14.29
CA ASN A 63 -14.48 5.41 14.56
C ASN A 63 -13.06 6.01 14.53
N TRP A 64 -12.95 7.31 14.27
CA TRP A 64 -11.68 7.98 14.06
C TRP A 64 -11.54 9.19 14.98
N LYS A 65 -10.30 9.51 15.34
CA LYS A 65 -9.96 10.66 16.17
C LYS A 65 -8.87 11.46 15.47
N LEU A 66 -9.22 12.67 15.03
CA LEU A 66 -8.29 13.59 14.37
C LEU A 66 -7.42 14.30 15.42
N GLU A 67 -6.11 14.15 15.31
CA GLU A 67 -5.15 15.01 16.00
C GLU A 67 -4.55 16.03 15.03
N LYS A 68 -4.74 17.30 15.36
CA LYS A 68 -4.12 18.46 14.71
C LYS A 68 -3.68 19.46 15.79
N TRP A 69 -2.58 20.16 15.55
CA TRP A 69 -2.05 21.16 16.49
C TRP A 69 -2.17 22.59 15.96
N GLU A 70 -2.63 22.75 14.73
CA GLU A 70 -2.89 24.06 14.13
C GLU A 70 -4.38 24.36 14.14
N GLU A 71 -4.69 25.63 14.39
CA GLU A 71 -6.04 26.17 14.38
C GLU A 71 -6.51 26.53 12.96
N GLY A 72 -7.79 26.89 12.85
CA GLY A 72 -8.42 27.26 11.58
C GLY A 72 -8.47 26.13 10.54
N LYS A 73 -8.50 26.52 9.27
CA LYS A 73 -8.62 25.62 8.11
C LYS A 73 -7.28 25.01 7.65
N LYS A 74 -6.32 24.82 8.56
CA LYS A 74 -5.04 24.14 8.25
C LYS A 74 -5.20 22.64 8.04
N VAL A 75 -6.21 22.06 8.68
CA VAL A 75 -6.60 20.66 8.55
C VAL A 75 -8.11 20.62 8.53
N GLU A 76 -8.65 20.01 7.47
CA GLU A 76 -10.08 19.82 7.24
C GLU A 76 -10.36 18.33 7.05
N LEU A 77 -11.48 17.86 7.61
CA LEU A 77 -11.86 16.45 7.64
C LEU A 77 -13.39 16.36 7.58
N GLU A 78 -13.92 15.76 6.52
CA GLU A 78 -15.35 15.71 6.24
C GLU A 78 -15.71 14.42 5.51
N ILE A 79 -16.98 14.04 5.51
CA ILE A 79 -17.48 13.05 4.56
C ILE A 79 -17.97 13.79 3.32
N LYS A 80 -17.36 13.50 2.16
CA LYS A 80 -17.72 14.05 0.86
C LYS A 80 -17.93 12.93 -0.12
N LYS A 81 -19.04 12.95 -0.85
CA LYS A 81 -19.41 11.89 -1.81
C LYS A 81 -19.36 10.49 -1.17
N GLU A 82 -19.82 10.40 0.08
CA GLU A 82 -19.86 9.14 0.85
C GLU A 82 -18.48 8.54 1.15
N ARG A 83 -17.42 9.35 1.02
CA ARG A 83 -16.04 8.97 1.28
C ARG A 83 -15.44 9.91 2.32
N LEU A 84 -14.46 9.43 3.07
CA LEU A 84 -13.71 10.27 3.97
C LEU A 84 -12.78 11.18 3.15
N TRP A 85 -12.98 12.48 3.24
CA TRP A 85 -12.12 13.47 2.61
C TRP A 85 -11.27 14.17 3.68
N MET A 86 -9.97 14.25 3.43
CA MET A 86 -9.03 14.91 4.34
C MET A 86 -8.06 15.80 3.57
N LYS A 87 -7.94 17.04 4.04
CA LYS A 87 -7.07 18.06 3.47
C LYS A 87 -6.22 18.72 4.54
N THR A 88 -4.98 19.02 4.19
CA THR A 88 -4.15 19.94 4.95
C THR A 88 -3.25 20.75 4.01
N ASN A 89 -2.93 21.97 4.44
CA ASN A 89 -1.89 22.83 3.88
C ASN A 89 -0.84 23.19 4.97
N SER A 90 -0.77 22.37 6.01
CA SER A 90 0.17 22.53 7.11
C SER A 90 1.60 22.28 6.65
N ARG A 91 2.48 23.25 6.86
CA ARG A 91 3.91 23.10 6.53
C ARG A 91 4.74 22.49 7.65
N LEU A 92 4.15 22.29 8.84
CA LEU A 92 4.89 21.91 10.05
C LEU A 92 4.32 20.67 10.75
N HIS A 93 3.04 20.72 11.15
CA HIS A 93 2.45 19.66 11.99
C HIS A 93 1.80 18.55 11.16
N GLY A 94 1.08 18.92 10.10
CA GLY A 94 0.15 18.03 9.40
C GLY A 94 -0.97 17.58 10.33
N CYS A 95 -1.49 16.39 10.09
CA CYS A 95 -2.48 15.73 10.94
C CYS A 95 -2.20 14.25 11.13
N MET A 96 -2.83 13.67 12.15
CA MET A 96 -2.93 12.23 12.37
C MET A 96 -4.40 11.88 12.50
N LEU A 97 -4.91 10.97 11.67
CA LEU A 97 -6.27 10.44 11.82
C LEU A 97 -6.18 9.03 12.39
N TRP A 98 -6.34 8.92 13.71
CA TRP A 98 -6.20 7.65 14.43
C TRP A 98 -7.49 6.84 14.41
N CYS A 99 -7.40 5.55 14.12
CA CYS A 99 -8.49 4.61 14.31
C CYS A 99 -8.69 4.34 15.82
N LYS A 100 -9.93 4.41 16.30
CA LYS A 100 -10.33 4.09 17.68
C LYS A 100 -10.38 2.59 17.96
N LYS A 101 -10.33 1.73 16.93
CA LYS A 101 -10.15 0.28 17.10
C LYS A 101 -8.65 -0.03 17.17
N GLU A 102 -8.23 -0.83 18.16
CA GLU A 102 -6.84 -1.32 18.20
C GLU A 102 -6.62 -2.41 17.18
N LEU A 103 -5.47 -2.39 16.52
CA LEU A 103 -5.00 -3.47 15.66
C LEU A 103 -4.81 -4.76 16.47
N PRO A 104 -5.16 -5.94 15.89
CA PRO A 104 -4.65 -7.21 16.38
C PRO A 104 -3.13 -7.30 16.18
N LYS A 105 -2.47 -8.32 16.75
CA LYS A 105 -1.01 -8.49 16.64
C LYS A 105 -0.56 -8.62 15.19
N ASP A 106 -1.29 -9.45 14.46
CA ASP A 106 -1.11 -9.76 13.04
C ASP A 106 -2.37 -9.34 12.29
N PHE A 107 -2.19 -8.55 11.23
CA PHE A 107 -3.31 -7.91 10.56
C PHE A 107 -3.07 -7.70 9.07
N LEU A 108 -4.17 -7.57 8.35
CA LEU A 108 -4.22 -6.98 7.03
C LEU A 108 -5.07 -5.71 7.10
N PHE A 109 -4.46 -4.57 6.84
CA PHE A 109 -5.11 -3.26 6.78
C PHE A 109 -5.26 -2.84 5.33
N GLU A 110 -6.49 -2.63 4.88
CA GLU A 110 -6.85 -2.33 3.50
C GLU A 110 -7.68 -1.04 3.46
N PHE A 111 -7.50 -0.25 2.41
CA PHE A 111 -8.31 0.92 2.12
C PHE A 111 -8.11 1.34 0.67
N ASP A 112 -9.10 2.03 0.11
CA ASP A 112 -8.95 2.71 -1.16
C ASP A 112 -8.52 4.16 -0.93
N PHE A 113 -7.70 4.68 -1.84
CA PHE A 113 -7.04 5.97 -1.73
C PHE A 113 -7.10 6.72 -3.05
N THR A 114 -7.64 7.94 -3.03
CA THR A 114 -7.61 8.85 -4.20
C THR A 114 -6.90 10.15 -3.83
N PRO A 115 -5.62 10.35 -4.22
CA PRO A 115 -4.95 11.62 -3.99
C PRO A 115 -5.49 12.70 -4.92
N VAL A 116 -5.84 13.86 -4.39
CA VAL A 116 -6.32 15.02 -5.15
C VAL A 116 -5.20 16.04 -5.34
N SER A 117 -4.30 16.19 -4.36
CA SER A 117 -3.26 17.22 -4.43
C SER A 117 -2.15 16.92 -5.43
N GLU A 118 -1.70 17.97 -6.12
CA GLU A 118 -0.57 17.94 -7.05
C GLU A 118 0.77 17.88 -6.28
N GLY A 119 1.41 16.71 -6.30
CA GLY A 119 2.87 16.54 -6.14
C GLY A 119 3.55 17.08 -4.87
N LYS A 120 2.84 17.63 -3.88
CA LYS A 120 3.44 18.23 -2.67
C LYS A 120 3.00 17.54 -1.37
N GLY A 121 1.91 16.79 -1.41
CA GLY A 121 1.34 16.12 -0.25
C GLY A 121 2.12 14.87 0.15
N PHE A 122 2.27 14.67 1.46
CA PHE A 122 2.91 13.49 2.02
C PHE A 122 1.87 12.64 2.75
N PHE A 123 1.83 11.35 2.40
CA PHE A 123 0.85 10.39 2.88
C PHE A 123 1.58 9.18 3.48
N LEU A 124 1.27 8.90 4.74
CA LEU A 124 1.92 7.85 5.51
C LEU A 124 0.90 7.07 6.33
N ILE A 125 1.22 5.81 6.59
CA ILE A 125 0.52 4.97 7.55
C ILE A 125 1.42 4.88 8.79
N PHE A 126 0.86 5.21 9.95
CA PHE A 126 1.47 5.00 11.26
C PHE A 126 0.77 3.82 11.90
N PHE A 127 1.48 2.80 12.32
CA PHE A 127 0.86 1.58 12.82
C PHE A 127 1.63 0.96 13.97
N CYS A 128 0.96 0.07 14.68
CA CYS A 128 1.43 -0.52 15.93
C CYS A 128 1.83 0.49 17.01
N TYR A 129 1.10 1.61 17.12
CA TYR A 129 1.45 2.69 18.03
C TYR A 129 0.94 2.45 19.45
N LYS A 130 1.88 2.44 20.41
CA LYS A 130 1.67 2.40 21.86
C LYS A 130 2.68 3.33 22.53
N ASP A 131 2.45 3.72 23.77
CA ASP A 131 3.55 4.30 24.56
C ASP A 131 4.59 3.23 24.95
N LYS A 132 5.69 3.65 25.57
CA LYS A 132 6.77 2.74 25.99
C LYS A 132 6.37 1.72 27.06
N ASP A 133 5.32 2.01 27.82
CA ASP A 133 4.78 1.13 28.86
C ASP A 133 3.64 0.23 28.30
N GLY A 134 3.32 0.36 27.01
CA GLY A 134 2.24 -0.37 26.35
C GLY A 134 0.85 0.28 26.48
N LYS A 135 0.75 1.47 27.07
CA LYS A 135 -0.51 2.20 27.24
C LYS A 135 -1.00 2.80 25.93
N ASP A 136 -2.30 3.07 25.90
CA ASP A 136 -2.98 3.59 24.72
C ASP A 136 -2.60 5.06 24.46
N ILE A 137 -2.23 5.36 23.22
CA ILE A 137 -1.91 6.72 22.78
C ILE A 137 -3.15 7.60 22.58
N LEU A 138 -4.36 7.03 22.69
CA LEU A 138 -5.62 7.77 22.62
C LEU A 138 -6.07 8.38 23.95
N GLU A 139 -5.40 8.05 25.05
CA GLU A 139 -5.63 8.60 26.39
C GLU A 139 -5.33 10.11 26.48
N GLU A 140 -6.06 10.80 27.35
CA GLU A 140 -6.00 12.26 27.49
C GLU A 140 -4.57 12.78 27.73
N LYS A 141 -3.80 12.12 28.60
CA LYS A 141 -2.41 12.49 28.91
C LYS A 141 -1.51 12.45 27.66
N ALA A 142 -1.73 11.48 26.76
CA ALA A 142 -0.97 11.41 25.50
C ALA A 142 -1.39 12.52 24.53
N TRP A 143 -2.66 12.92 24.55
CA TRP A 143 -3.21 13.95 23.67
C TRP A 143 -2.80 15.38 24.03
N LYS A 144 -2.57 15.64 25.32
CA LYS A 144 -2.06 16.94 25.81
C LYS A 144 -0.54 17.09 25.69
N ASP A 145 0.19 16.03 25.32
CA ASP A 145 1.65 16.10 25.21
C ASP A 145 2.10 17.01 24.04
N ARG A 146 2.89 18.04 24.38
CA ARG A 146 3.49 18.99 23.43
C ARG A 146 5.01 19.06 23.51
N LYS A 147 5.66 18.15 24.24
CA LYS A 147 7.11 18.19 24.54
C LYS A 147 8.00 18.28 23.29
N TYR A 148 7.58 17.69 22.18
CA TYR A 148 8.40 17.51 20.99
C TYR A 148 8.27 18.62 19.92
N ARG A 149 7.57 19.72 20.24
CA ARG A 149 7.38 20.93 19.40
C ARG A 149 6.61 20.73 18.08
N THR A 150 6.64 19.55 17.48
CA THR A 150 5.82 19.22 16.29
C THR A 150 5.06 17.92 16.49
N LEU A 151 3.91 17.81 15.82
CA LEU A 151 3.05 16.62 15.87
C LEU A 151 3.78 15.39 15.34
N PHE A 152 4.58 15.53 14.28
CA PHE A 152 5.42 14.45 13.78
C PHE A 152 6.47 14.01 14.82
N LYS A 153 7.23 14.96 15.37
CA LYS A 153 8.29 14.67 16.34
C LYS A 153 7.75 14.00 17.60
N LYS A 154 6.52 14.33 18.03
CA LYS A 154 5.83 13.64 19.13
C LYS A 154 5.86 12.12 18.93
N TYR A 155 5.51 11.63 17.74
CA TYR A 155 5.34 10.20 17.46
C TYR A 155 6.60 9.46 17.01
N VAL A 156 7.71 10.16 16.77
CA VAL A 156 8.93 9.50 16.24
C VAL A 156 10.15 9.63 17.13
N LYS A 157 10.20 10.58 18.07
CA LYS A 157 11.44 10.90 18.81
C LYS A 157 11.62 10.23 20.16
N GLY A 158 10.62 9.62 20.79
CA GLY A 158 10.93 8.99 22.07
C GLY A 158 9.82 8.32 22.85
N LYS A 159 8.68 8.97 23.03
CA LYS A 159 7.67 8.48 23.99
C LYS A 159 6.85 7.31 23.45
N TYR A 160 6.67 7.25 22.15
CA TYR A 160 5.79 6.30 21.49
C TYR A 160 6.59 5.37 20.60
N ASN A 161 6.26 4.10 20.71
CA ASN A 161 6.78 3.03 19.87
C ASN A 161 5.77 2.73 18.76
N GLY A 162 6.26 2.40 17.58
CA GLY A 162 5.42 2.05 16.44
C GLY A 162 6.24 2.01 15.16
N TYR A 163 5.57 1.85 14.04
CA TYR A 163 6.18 1.93 12.72
C TYR A 163 5.50 3.02 11.91
N HIS A 164 6.22 3.60 10.95
CA HIS A 164 5.55 4.34 9.89
C HIS A 164 6.14 4.00 8.53
N ILE A 165 5.26 4.00 7.53
CA ILE A 165 5.60 3.74 6.15
C ILE A 165 4.95 4.80 5.26
N SER A 166 5.71 5.35 4.33
CA SER A 166 5.20 6.33 3.37
C SER A 166 4.82 5.67 2.07
N PHE A 167 3.64 5.96 1.53
CA PHE A 167 3.22 5.40 0.23
C PHE A 167 3.04 6.47 -0.85
N ARG A 168 3.10 7.77 -0.50
CA ARG A 168 3.19 8.88 -1.46
C ARG A 168 3.90 10.08 -0.81
N ARG A 169 4.99 10.57 -1.43
CA ARG A 169 5.87 11.62 -0.85
C ARG A 169 6.11 12.78 -1.81
N GLY A 170 5.09 13.61 -2.01
CA GLY A 170 5.17 14.71 -2.96
C GLY A 170 5.59 14.21 -4.34
N ALA A 171 6.59 14.84 -4.95
CA ALA A 171 7.14 14.45 -6.25
C ALA A 171 8.19 13.33 -6.17
N SER A 172 8.51 12.85 -4.96
CA SER A 172 9.47 11.75 -4.76
C SER A 172 8.76 10.40 -4.85
N ALA A 173 9.22 9.55 -5.76
CA ALA A 173 8.79 8.16 -5.88
C ALA A 173 9.40 7.24 -4.80
N THR A 174 10.04 7.80 -3.78
CA THR A 174 10.69 7.04 -2.70
C THR A 174 9.72 6.73 -1.57
N CYS A 175 9.59 5.45 -1.25
CA CYS A 175 8.93 4.88 -0.09
C CYS A 175 9.94 4.59 1.03
N ASN A 176 9.72 5.13 2.22
CA ASN A 176 10.52 4.86 3.42
C ASN A 176 9.71 4.07 4.42
N PHE A 177 10.32 3.02 4.98
CA PHE A 177 9.79 2.28 6.11
C PHE A 177 10.68 2.48 7.33
N ARG A 178 10.09 2.91 8.45
CA ARG A 178 10.83 3.25 9.66
C ARG A 178 10.23 2.67 10.94
N LYS A 179 11.10 2.35 11.89
CA LYS A 179 10.75 1.97 13.26
C LYS A 179 10.91 3.16 14.21
N ASN A 180 9.96 3.26 15.14
CA ASN A 180 9.89 4.31 16.16
C ASN A 180 9.80 3.68 17.56
N ALA A 181 10.20 4.38 18.62
CA ALA A 181 10.90 5.67 18.59
C ALA A 181 12.33 5.58 18.01
N GLY A 182 12.83 6.66 17.42
CA GLY A 182 14.21 6.77 16.93
C GLY A 182 14.35 7.08 15.45
N MET A 183 13.26 7.04 14.67
CA MET A 183 13.31 7.26 13.21
C MET A 183 14.22 6.27 12.46
N THR A 184 14.48 5.07 13.00
CA THR A 184 15.35 4.07 12.37
C THR A 184 14.83 3.72 10.98
N LEU A 185 15.65 3.90 9.94
CA LEU A 185 15.31 3.50 8.57
C LEU A 185 15.49 1.99 8.45
N LEU A 186 14.39 1.26 8.27
CA LEU A 186 14.41 -0.18 8.08
C LEU A 186 14.68 -0.53 6.62
N LYS A 187 13.96 0.13 5.72
CA LYS A 187 14.12 -0.05 4.27
C LYS A 187 13.67 1.19 3.51
N GLN A 188 14.33 1.45 2.40
CA GLN A 188 13.94 2.45 1.41
C GLN A 188 13.76 1.76 0.06
N HIS A 189 12.70 2.11 -0.65
CA HIS A 189 12.43 1.62 -2.00
C HIS A 189 12.07 2.79 -2.90
N LYS A 190 12.65 2.86 -4.11
CA LYS A 190 12.32 3.86 -5.12
C LYS A 190 11.43 3.20 -6.18
N LEU A 191 10.19 3.69 -6.29
CA LEU A 191 9.24 3.26 -7.30
C LEU A 191 9.56 3.94 -8.64
N ASP A 192 9.01 3.40 -9.73
CA ASP A 192 9.18 3.98 -11.07
C ASP A 192 8.58 5.38 -11.18
N LYS A 193 7.42 5.57 -10.55
CA LYS A 193 6.71 6.86 -10.53
C LYS A 193 5.95 7.08 -9.23
N VAL A 194 5.72 8.34 -8.91
CA VAL A 194 4.77 8.73 -7.87
C VAL A 194 3.36 8.35 -8.32
N LEU A 195 2.52 7.89 -7.39
CA LEU A 195 1.09 7.68 -7.63
C LEU A 195 0.43 8.95 -8.20
N PRO A 196 -0.05 8.91 -9.47
CA PRO A 196 -0.82 10.00 -10.06
C PRO A 196 -1.99 10.45 -9.20
N LYS A 197 -2.30 11.76 -9.25
CA LYS A 197 -3.54 12.30 -8.67
C LYS A 197 -4.76 11.82 -9.44
N ASP A 198 -5.93 11.97 -8.82
CA ASP A 198 -7.26 11.72 -9.39
C ASP A 198 -7.53 10.28 -9.87
N LYS A 199 -6.60 9.35 -9.59
CA LYS A 199 -6.79 7.90 -9.71
C LYS A 199 -7.01 7.30 -8.32
N THR A 200 -7.94 6.35 -8.23
CA THR A 200 -8.12 5.52 -7.03
C THR A 200 -7.16 4.34 -7.05
N TYR A 201 -6.55 4.06 -5.90
CA TYR A 201 -5.66 2.93 -5.68
C TYR A 201 -6.15 2.10 -4.51
N HIS A 202 -5.99 0.79 -4.62
CA HIS A 202 -6.20 -0.10 -3.49
C HIS A 202 -4.90 -0.25 -2.71
N VAL A 203 -4.87 0.16 -1.45
CA VAL A 203 -3.69 0.07 -0.58
C VAL A 203 -3.89 -1.05 0.43
N SER A 204 -2.92 -1.96 0.53
CA SER A 204 -2.90 -3.01 1.55
C SER A 204 -1.58 -3.03 2.32
N LEU A 205 -1.68 -3.07 3.65
CA LEU A 205 -0.58 -3.25 4.59
C LEU A 205 -0.80 -4.56 5.34
N TYR A 206 -0.04 -5.57 4.96
CA TYR A 206 0.04 -6.85 5.64
C TYR A 206 1.11 -6.81 6.72
N LYS A 207 0.82 -7.41 7.87
CA LYS A 207 1.78 -7.71 8.92
C LYS A 207 1.48 -9.07 9.56
N LYS A 208 2.47 -9.97 9.58
CA LYS A 208 2.45 -11.20 10.39
C LYS A 208 3.80 -11.41 11.06
N GLY A 209 3.82 -11.43 12.39
CA GLY A 209 5.06 -11.34 13.16
C GLY A 209 5.83 -10.07 12.79
N GLY A 210 7.11 -10.24 12.45
CA GLY A 210 7.98 -9.16 11.97
C GLY A 210 7.96 -8.93 10.46
N HIS A 211 7.22 -9.74 9.68
CA HIS A 211 7.14 -9.60 8.22
C HIS A 211 6.01 -8.64 7.83
N MET A 212 6.36 -7.61 7.07
CA MET A 212 5.46 -6.55 6.62
C MET A 212 5.55 -6.35 5.11
N ILE A 213 4.38 -6.30 4.46
CA ILE A 213 4.27 -6.01 3.02
C ILE A 213 3.30 -4.84 2.83
N LEU A 214 3.74 -3.80 2.14
CA LEU A 214 2.86 -2.74 1.62
C LEU A 214 2.68 -2.95 0.12
N LYS A 215 1.44 -3.09 -0.33
CA LYS A 215 1.09 -3.09 -1.75
C LYS A 215 0.17 -1.93 -2.09
N VAL A 216 0.29 -1.44 -3.32
CA VAL A 216 -0.64 -0.49 -3.92
C VAL A 216 -1.02 -1.04 -5.29
N ASP A 217 -2.31 -1.29 -5.50
CA ASP A 217 -2.81 -2.15 -6.56
C ASP A 217 -2.02 -3.49 -6.55
N ASP A 218 -1.48 -3.91 -7.70
CA ASP A 218 -0.66 -5.12 -7.82
C ASP A 218 0.84 -4.89 -7.54
N THR A 219 1.24 -3.67 -7.16
CA THR A 219 2.66 -3.31 -6.99
C THR A 219 3.11 -3.42 -5.53
N VAL A 220 4.19 -4.18 -5.29
CA VAL A 220 4.85 -4.25 -3.97
C VAL A 220 5.68 -3.00 -3.74
N PHE A 221 5.21 -2.13 -2.86
CA PHE A 221 5.91 -0.91 -2.46
C PHE A 221 6.99 -1.19 -1.41
N MET A 222 6.74 -2.17 -0.55
CA MET A 222 7.66 -2.57 0.51
C MET A 222 7.44 -4.04 0.85
N ASP A 223 8.54 -4.74 1.05
CA ASP A 223 8.59 -6.09 1.63
C ASP A 223 9.80 -6.10 2.58
N TYR A 224 9.56 -6.28 3.87
CA TYR A 224 10.61 -6.21 4.89
C TYR A 224 10.26 -7.07 6.10
N THR A 225 11.29 -7.71 6.68
CA THR A 225 11.17 -8.46 7.94
C THR A 225 12.01 -7.79 9.02
N ASP A 226 11.35 -7.30 10.07
CA ASP A 226 11.97 -6.89 11.33
C ASP A 226 12.30 -8.15 12.14
N ASP A 227 13.59 -8.44 12.32
CA ASP A 227 14.08 -9.63 12.99
C ASP A 227 13.84 -9.64 14.52
N GLY A 228 13.41 -8.50 15.07
CA GLY A 228 13.19 -8.33 16.50
C GLY A 228 14.48 -8.26 17.34
N LYS A 229 15.66 -8.24 16.70
CA LYS A 229 16.99 -8.25 17.33
C LYS A 229 17.74 -6.95 17.05
N GLU A 230 18.06 -6.66 15.79
CA GLU A 230 18.89 -5.52 15.39
C GLU A 230 18.28 -4.20 15.89
N ASN A 231 16.96 -4.06 15.71
CA ASN A 231 16.23 -2.85 16.00
C ASN A 231 15.30 -3.00 17.22
N GLY A 232 15.64 -3.92 18.13
CA GLY A 232 14.83 -4.33 19.27
C GLY A 232 13.56 -5.09 18.87
N LYS A 233 12.72 -5.43 19.86
CA LYS A 233 11.51 -6.27 19.64
C LYS A 233 10.59 -5.72 18.56
N VAL A 234 9.96 -6.63 17.82
CA VAL A 234 8.88 -6.32 16.87
C VAL A 234 7.74 -5.58 17.58
N ARG A 235 7.11 -4.59 16.92
CA ARG A 235 5.93 -3.90 17.49
C ARG A 235 4.66 -4.67 17.15
N GLU A 236 3.77 -4.80 18.12
CA GLU A 236 2.57 -5.65 18.03
C GLU A 236 1.32 -4.91 18.53
N GLY A 237 0.21 -5.07 17.82
CA GLY A 237 -1.10 -4.46 18.13
C GLY A 237 -1.04 -2.94 18.29
N GLY A 238 -2.04 -2.33 18.93
CA GLY A 238 -2.05 -0.89 19.21
C GLY A 238 -2.72 -0.05 18.12
N ARG A 239 -2.38 1.23 18.01
CA ARG A 239 -3.11 2.17 17.15
C ARG A 239 -2.55 2.26 15.74
N ILE A 240 -3.45 2.52 14.79
CA ILE A 240 -3.16 2.85 13.39
C ILE A 240 -3.69 4.24 13.04
N ALA A 241 -2.94 4.98 12.22
CA ALA A 241 -3.35 6.27 11.70
C ALA A 241 -2.96 6.46 10.24
N LEU A 242 -3.80 7.23 9.56
CA LEU A 242 -3.48 7.89 8.31
C LEU A 242 -2.89 9.27 8.64
N ARG A 243 -1.70 9.55 8.11
CA ARG A 243 -1.02 10.83 8.28
C ARG A 243 -0.97 11.59 6.96
N GLN A 244 -1.26 12.89 7.05
CA GLN A 244 -1.08 13.87 5.98
C GLN A 244 -0.24 15.05 6.46
N VAL A 245 0.60 15.63 5.59
CA VAL A 245 1.37 16.87 5.84
C VAL A 245 1.69 17.55 4.51
N TYR A 246 2.03 18.84 4.56
CA TYR A 246 2.17 19.75 3.42
C TYR A 246 0.85 19.91 2.68
N ASP A 247 0.89 20.32 1.41
CA ASP A 247 -0.30 20.47 0.56
C ASP A 247 -0.79 19.08 0.13
N SER A 248 -1.55 18.44 1.01
CA SER A 248 -2.09 17.09 0.84
C SER A 248 -3.60 17.12 0.91
N GLU A 249 -4.23 16.51 -0.09
CA GLU A 249 -5.68 16.33 -0.18
C GLU A 249 -5.95 14.95 -0.76
N ALA A 250 -6.83 14.19 -0.15
CA ALA A 250 -7.20 12.86 -0.62
C ALA A 250 -8.58 12.43 -0.13
N PHE A 251 -9.12 11.44 -0.83
CA PHE A 251 -10.22 10.60 -0.36
C PHE A 251 -9.71 9.26 0.13
N TYR A 252 -10.40 8.73 1.14
CA TYR A 252 -10.22 7.40 1.71
C TYR A 252 -11.58 6.71 1.84
N ASP A 253 -11.62 5.41 1.57
CA ASP A 253 -12.83 4.60 1.59
C ASP A 253 -12.50 3.11 1.75
N ASN A 254 -13.54 2.30 1.96
CA ASN A 254 -13.47 0.84 2.06
C ASN A 254 -12.41 0.36 3.06
N ILE A 255 -12.31 1.04 4.21
CA ILE A 255 -11.31 0.70 5.21
C ILE A 255 -11.69 -0.65 5.83
N LYS A 256 -10.73 -1.56 5.89
CA LYS A 256 -10.89 -2.88 6.48
C LYS A 256 -9.64 -3.28 7.26
N ILE A 257 -9.87 -3.88 8.42
CA ILE A 257 -8.85 -4.58 9.21
C ILE A 257 -9.30 -6.02 9.31
N THR A 258 -8.42 -6.92 8.92
CA THR A 258 -8.61 -8.37 9.07
C THR A 258 -7.62 -8.88 10.12
N ASP A 259 -8.10 -9.69 11.06
CA ASP A 259 -7.26 -10.36 12.06
C ASP A 259 -6.66 -11.63 11.44
N LEU A 260 -5.34 -11.73 11.47
CA LEU A 260 -4.57 -12.83 10.91
C LEU A 260 -4.07 -13.82 11.96
N GLU A 261 -4.26 -13.57 13.26
CA GLU A 261 -3.77 -14.45 14.33
C GLU A 261 -4.41 -15.83 14.28
N LYS A 262 -5.61 -15.94 13.70
CA LYS A 262 -6.34 -17.20 13.53
C LYS A 262 -6.19 -17.85 12.15
N THR A 263 -5.26 -17.34 11.33
CA THR A 263 -4.91 -17.95 10.04
C THR A 263 -3.71 -18.88 10.23
N ASP A 264 -3.99 -20.09 10.71
CA ASP A 264 -3.00 -21.16 10.81
C ASP A 264 -2.60 -21.62 9.41
N LYS A 265 -1.50 -21.05 8.87
CA LYS A 265 -0.54 -21.71 7.96
C LYS A 265 0.64 -20.80 7.60
N LYS A 266 1.75 -21.47 7.31
CA LYS A 266 3.11 -20.99 7.06
C LYS A 266 3.13 -19.85 6.01
N PRO A 267 3.97 -18.81 6.15
CA PRO A 267 4.16 -17.83 5.09
C PRO A 267 4.65 -18.53 3.82
N LEU A 268 4.08 -18.16 2.67
CA LEU A 268 4.59 -18.49 1.35
C LEU A 268 6.00 -17.90 1.22
N ILE A 269 7.00 -18.72 1.50
CA ILE A 269 8.39 -18.44 1.12
C ILE A 269 8.43 -18.71 -0.39
N LEU A 270 8.61 -17.65 -1.18
CA LEU A 270 9.01 -17.78 -2.57
C LEU A 270 10.34 -18.52 -2.59
N LYS A 271 10.34 -19.79 -3.00
CA LYS A 271 11.58 -20.52 -3.26
C LYS A 271 12.15 -19.99 -4.57
N ASP A 272 13.31 -19.36 -4.48
CA ASP A 272 14.13 -19.11 -5.66
C ASP A 272 14.47 -20.46 -6.30
N LYS A 273 14.24 -20.58 -7.62
CA LYS A 273 14.67 -21.75 -8.39
C LYS A 273 16.19 -21.73 -8.48
N GLU A 274 16.86 -22.48 -7.60
CA GLU A 274 18.24 -22.89 -7.87
C GLU A 274 18.26 -23.65 -9.20
N LYS A 275 19.08 -23.18 -10.13
CA LYS A 275 19.37 -23.87 -11.38
C LYS A 275 20.27 -25.06 -11.05
N GLU A 276 19.74 -26.27 -11.11
CA GLU A 276 20.58 -27.46 -11.27
C GLU A 276 21.26 -27.38 -12.65
N ILE A 277 22.57 -27.19 -12.63
CA ILE A 277 23.44 -27.47 -13.78
C ILE A 277 23.66 -28.97 -13.76
N VAL A 278 23.04 -29.69 -14.70
CA VAL A 278 23.36 -31.10 -14.95
C VAL A 278 24.55 -31.13 -15.89
N ASP A 279 25.64 -31.68 -15.37
CA ASP A 279 26.90 -31.95 -16.06
C ASP A 279 26.72 -33.23 -16.90
N GLU A 280 26.48 -33.10 -18.20
CA GLU A 280 26.44 -34.25 -19.11
C GLU A 280 27.87 -34.69 -19.46
N LYS A 281 28.35 -35.71 -18.73
CA LYS A 281 29.36 -36.63 -19.23
C LYS A 281 28.68 -37.74 -20.03
N LYS A 282 28.86 -37.73 -21.35
CA LYS A 282 29.25 -38.91 -22.15
C LYS A 282 29.62 -38.52 -23.57
#